data_AF-E9CQE1-F1
#
_entry.id   AF-E9CQE1-F1
#
_cell.length_a   1.000
_cell.length_b   1.000
_cell.length_c   1.000
_cell.angle_alpha   90.00
_cell.angle_beta   90.00
_cell.angle_gamma   90.00
#
_symmetry.space_group_name_H-M   'P 1'
#
loop_
_entity.id
_entity.type
_entity.pdbx_description
1 polymer ?
#
loop_
_entity_poly.entity_id
_entity_poly.type
_entity_poly.pdbx_seq_one_letter_code
_entity_poly.pdbx_strand_id
1 'polypeptide(L)' 'MREQCTTHIYLANPKADYEQYVNQLKVPERYFNIIKNLDPLSRQFLIVKSPLYKGDLNDFAALVTLDLSGLGVTTKL' A
#
# COMPACT_ATOMS: atom_id res chain seq x y z
N MET A 1 26.73 -2.33 7.58
CA MET A 1 25.60 -2.76 6.72
C MET A 1 24.46 -1.78 6.97
N ARG A 2 24.02 -1.01 5.97
CA ARG A 2 22.83 -0.14 6.11
C ARG A 2 21.61 -0.99 5.73
N GLU A 3 20.68 -1.14 6.66
CA GLU A 3 19.40 -1.80 6.42
C GLU A 3 18.57 -0.89 5.51
N GLN A 4 18.35 -1.28 4.25
CA GLN A 4 17.45 -0.56 3.35
C GLN A 4 16.02 -0.97 3.71
N CYS A 5 15.29 -0.07 4.37
CA CYS A 5 13.86 -0.25 4.56
C CYS A 5 13.13 0.10 3.26
N THR A 6 12.56 -0.89 2.59
CA THR A 6 11.69 -0.65 1.43
C THR A 6 10.28 -0.31 1.92
N THR A 7 9.71 0.76 1.39
CA THR A 7 8.31 1.12 1.63
C THR A 7 7.55 1.01 0.32
N HIS A 8 6.54 0.15 0.29
CA HIS A 8 5.60 0.02 -0.81
C HIS A 8 4.30 0.74 -0.45
N ILE A 9 3.82 1.58 -1.37
CA ILE A 9 2.53 2.26 -1.23
C ILE A 9 1.63 1.72 -2.34
N TYR A 10 0.58 1.01 -1.97
CA TYR A 10 -0.40 0.47 -2.90
C TYR A 10 -1.66 1.33 -2.90
N LEU A 11 -2.06 1.71 -4.11
CA LEU A 11 -3.33 2.38 -4.40
C LEU A 11 -4.43 1.35 -4.59
N ALA A 12 -5.68 1.78 -4.38
CA ALA A 12 -6.86 1.03 -4.77
C ALA A 12 -6.78 0.64 -6.26
N ASN A 13 -6.88 -0.65 -6.57
CA ASN A 13 -6.95 -1.12 -7.94
C ASN A 13 -8.04 -2.20 -8.09
N PRO A 14 -9.29 -1.80 -8.40
CA PRO A 14 -10.39 -2.74 -8.62
C PRO A 14 -10.13 -3.68 -9.81
N LYS A 15 -9.22 -3.31 -10.72
CA LYS A 15 -8.82 -4.14 -11.86
C LYS A 15 -7.56 -4.97 -11.58
N ALA A 16 -7.09 -5.00 -10.33
CA ALA A 16 -5.92 -5.80 -9.96
C ALA A 16 -6.15 -7.27 -10.33
N ASP A 17 -5.19 -7.84 -11.03
CA ASP A 17 -5.18 -9.22 -11.47
C ASP A 17 -4.30 -10.06 -10.54
N TYR A 18 -4.80 -11.22 -10.13
CA TYR A 18 -4.10 -12.07 -9.16
C TYR A 18 -2.77 -12.59 -9.72
N GLU A 19 -2.75 -12.98 -11.00
CA GLU A 19 -1.56 -13.53 -11.65
C GLU A 19 -0.45 -12.47 -11.71
N GLN A 20 -0.79 -11.24 -12.11
CA GLN A 20 0.17 -10.15 -12.14
C GLN A 20 0.66 -9.77 -10.74
N TYR A 21 -0.24 -9.63 -9.76
CA TYR A 21 0.15 -9.12 -8.44
C TYR A 21 0.85 -10.17 -7.58
N VAL A 22 0.29 -11.37 -7.47
CA VAL A 22 0.81 -12.41 -6.56
C VAL A 22 1.90 -13.23 -7.25
N ASN A 23 1.68 -13.66 -8.49
CA ASN A 23 2.60 -14.58 -9.14
C ASN A 23 3.80 -13.87 -9.79
N GLN A 24 3.59 -12.70 -10.41
CA GLN A 24 4.67 -11.95 -11.07
C GLN A 24 5.33 -10.93 -10.12
N LEU A 25 4.55 -10.00 -9.56
CA LEU A 25 5.06 -8.93 -8.69
C LEU A 25 5.35 -9.39 -7.25
N LYS A 26 5.03 -10.65 -6.91
CA LYS A 26 5.27 -11.26 -5.59
C LYS A 26 4.64 -10.48 -4.43
N VAL A 27 3.51 -9.82 -4.68
CA VAL A 27 2.70 -9.21 -3.62
C VAL A 27 2.05 -10.33 -2.80
N PRO A 28 2.23 -10.36 -1.46
CA PRO A 28 1.52 -11.31 -0.61
C PRO A 28 0.00 -11.26 -0.83
N GLU A 29 -0.63 -12.44 -0.89
CA GLU A 29 -2.07 -12.58 -1.14
C GLU A 29 -2.93 -11.75 -0.17
N ARG A 30 -2.54 -11.69 1.11
CA ARG A 30 -3.18 -10.85 2.13
C ARG A 30 -3.25 -9.37 1.73
N TYR A 31 -2.22 -8.86 1.05
CA TYR A 31 -2.17 -7.46 0.59
C TYR A 31 -2.92 -7.30 -0.73
N PHE A 32 -2.84 -8.27 -1.64
CA PHE A 32 -3.65 -8.27 -2.87
C PHE A 32 -5.15 -8.12 -2.55
N ASN A 33 -5.66 -8.88 -1.58
CA ASN A 33 -7.06 -8.81 -1.18
C ASN A 33 -7.45 -7.42 -0.65
N ILE A 34 -6.55 -6.74 0.07
CA ILE A 34 -6.79 -5.35 0.53
C ILE A 34 -6.79 -4.39 -0.66
N ILE A 35 -5.79 -4.50 -1.55
CA ILE A 35 -5.63 -3.65 -2.74
C ILE A 35 -6.83 -3.73 -3.69
N LYS A 36 -7.35 -4.95 -3.91
CA LYS A 36 -8.48 -5.23 -4.79
C LYS A 36 -9.80 -4.66 -4.25
N ASN A 37 -9.97 -4.68 -2.93
CA ASN A 37 -11.21 -4.29 -2.25
C ASN A 37 -11.19 -2.86 -1.68
N LEU A 38 -10.05 -2.16 -1.77
CA LEU A 38 -9.94 -0.75 -1.42
C LEU A 38 -10.85 0.11 -2.31
N ASP A 39 -11.64 0.99 -1.70
CA ASP A 39 -12.48 1.93 -2.44
C ASP A 39 -11.59 2.99 -3.14
N PRO A 40 -11.61 3.10 -4.47
CA PRO A 40 -10.82 4.08 -5.22
C PRO A 40 -11.06 5.53 -4.83
N LEU A 41 -12.24 5.86 -4.29
CA LEU A 41 -12.62 7.23 -3.92
C LEU A 41 -12.30 7.54 -2.45
N SER A 42 -11.97 6.54 -1.64
CA SER A 42 -11.73 6.70 -0.21
C SER A 42 -10.47 7.51 0.14
N ARG A 43 -9.55 7.71 -0.82
CA ARG A 43 -8.20 8.26 -0.60
C ARG A 43 -7.41 7.43 0.43
N GLN A 44 -7.68 6.13 0.47
CA GLN A 44 -6.95 5.19 1.30
C GLN A 44 -5.86 4.47 0.51
N PHE A 45 -4.77 4.15 1.21
CA PHE A 45 -3.60 3.47 0.68
C PHE A 45 -3.21 2.35 1.63
N LEU A 46 -2.74 1.23 1.08
CA LEU A 46 -2.04 0.22 1.87
C LEU A 46 -0.55 0.54 1.83
N ILE A 47 0.04 0.84 2.98
CA ILE A 47 1.48 1.06 3.12
C ILE A 47 2.08 -0.19 3.75
N VAL A 48 3.05 -0.80 3.07
CA VAL A 48 3.80 -1.97 3.55
C VAL A 48 5.27 -1.61 3.65
N LYS A 49 5.84 -1.82 4.83
CA LYS A 49 7.25 -1.54 5.12
C LYS A 49 7.94 -2.85 5.47
N SER A 50 9.10 -3.07 4.86
CA SER A 50 9.95 -4.21 5.19
C SER A 50 10.33 -4.19 6.68
N PRO A 51 10.62 -5.35 7.28
CA PRO A 51 11.01 -5.43 8.68
C PRO A 51 12.19 -4.49 8.99
N LEU A 52 12.14 -3.84 10.15
CA LEU A 52 13.10 -2.78 10.51
C LEU A 52 14.35 -3.29 11.23
N TYR A 53 14.26 -4.49 11.81
CA TYR A 53 15.31 -5.06 12.61
C TYR A 53 15.61 -6.49 12.17
N LYS A 54 16.90 -6.85 12.19
CA LYS A 54 17.36 -8.21 11.98
C LYS A 54 16.69 -9.16 12.99
N GLY A 55 15.79 -10.02 12.50
CA GLY A 55 15.04 -10.99 13.30
C GLY A 55 13.53 -10.74 13.32
N ASP A 56 13.08 -9.58 12.84
CA ASP A 56 11.67 -9.34 12.58
C ASP A 56 11.26 -10.04 11.28
N LEU A 57 10.31 -10.98 11.40
CA LEU A 57 9.92 -11.89 10.32
C LEU A 57 8.74 -11.36 9.51
N ASN A 58 8.05 -10.33 10.01
CA ASN A 58 6.82 -9.84 9.42
C ASN A 58 6.98 -8.41 8.91
N ASP A 59 6.42 -8.16 7.74
CA ASP A 59 6.30 -6.80 7.23
C ASP A 59 5.32 -6.00 8.10
N PHE A 60 5.63 -4.73 8.34
CA PHE A 60 4.67 -3.80 8.89
C PHE A 60 3.71 -3.36 7.79
N ALA A 61 2.40 -3.43 8.03
CA ALA A 61 1.39 -2.97 7.08
C ALA A 61 0.34 -2.10 7.77
N ALA A 62 -0.04 -1.01 7.13
CA ALA A 62 -1.06 -0.08 7.62
C ALA A 62 -1.96 0.41 6.48
N LEU A 63 -3.25 0.50 6.77
CA LEU A 63 -4.21 1.22 5.92
C LEU A 63 -4.21 2.69 6.34
N VAL A 64 -3.88 3.59 5.42
CA VAL A 64 -3.71 5.02 5.70
C VAL A 64 -4.70 5.81 4.87
N THR A 65 -5.36 6.80 5.47
CA THR A 65 -6.25 7.75 4.77
C THR A 65 -5.52 9.08 4.57
N LEU A 66 -5.50 9.59 3.34
CA LEU A 66 -4.99 10.94 3.06
C LEU A 66 -6.09 11.96 3.38
N ASP A 67 -5.91 12.68 4.48
CA ASP A 67 -6.77 13.80 4.86
C ASP A 67 -6.34 15.06 4.09
N LEU A 68 -7.29 15.63 3.35
CA LEU A 68 -7.13 16.85 2.58
C LEU A 68 -7.88 18.04 3.21
N SER A 69 -8.47 17.86 4.40
CA SER A 69 -9.27 18.89 5.08
C SER A 69 -8.52 20.22 5.27
N GLY A 70 -7.20 20.17 5.40
CA GLY A 70 -6.33 21.34 5.57
C GLY A 70 -5.87 22.04 4.29
N LEU A 71 -6.19 21.55 3.08
CA LEU A 71 -5.60 22.05 1.82
C LEU A 71 -6.22 23.34 1.26
N GLY A 72 -7.27 23.89 1.87
CA GLY A 72 -7.94 25.09 1.36
C GLY A 72 -8.51 24.94 -0.06
N VAL A 73 -9.01 26.03 -0.66
CA VAL A 73 -9.63 26.02 -1.99
C VAL A 73 -8.56 26.10 -3.09
N THR A 74 -7.69 25.11 -3.19
CA THR A 74 -6.82 24.97 -4.36
C THR A 74 -6.96 23.58 -4.93
N THR A 75 -7.88 23.43 -5.87
CA THR A 75 -7.85 22.34 -6.84
C THR A 75 -8.09 22.99 -8.20
N LYS A 76 -7.00 23.36 -8.90
CA LYS A 76 -7.08 23.54 -10.35
C LYS A 76 -7.14 22.14 -10.94
N LEU A 77 -8.32 21.79 -11.48
CA LEU A 77 -8.52 20.61 -12.30
C LEU A 77 -7.79 20.77 -13.63
#